data_AF-A0A6F9B2Z2-F1
#
_entry.id   AF-A0A6F9B2Z2-F1
#
_cell.length_a   1.000
_cell.length_b   1.000
_cell.length_c   1.000
_cell.angle_alpha   90.00
_cell.angle_beta   90.00
_cell.angle_gamma   90.00
#
_symmetry.space_group_name_H-M   'P 1'
#
loop_
_entity.id
_entity.type
_entity.pdbx_description
1 polymer ?
#
loop_
_entity_poly.entity_id
_entity_poly.type
_entity_poly.pdbx_seq_one_letter_code
_entity_poly.pdbx_strand_id
1 'polypeptide(L)'
;HRPSTQRGRLREFEKLHQFLREEEEARIAAQSEEEERKSQMIKNKIEEMSRLMSSLSDTIRALEEELRAEDISFLQNFKSTMESTHCQIQRGSLELLIDVAKHLGNLQFRVWEKTTRIVNYTPVTLDSNVSDHC
;
A
#
# COMPACT_ATOMS: atom_id res chain seq x y z
N HIS A 1 4.21 38.17 -35.38
CA HIS A 1 3.29 37.73 -34.30
C HIS A 1 2.92 36.23 -34.32
N ARG A 2 2.55 35.59 -35.44
CA ARG A 2 2.18 34.14 -35.47
C ARG A 2 3.16 33.14 -34.81
N PRO A 3 4.49 33.21 -35.00
CA PRO A 3 5.42 32.21 -34.45
C PRO A 3 5.63 32.32 -32.93
N SER A 4 5.36 33.47 -32.29
CA SER A 4 5.42 33.59 -30.83
C SER A 4 4.21 32.95 -30.15
N THR A 5 3.01 33.05 -30.74
CA THR A 5 1.80 32.39 -30.23
C THR A 5 1.88 30.87 -30.31
N GLN A 6 2.43 30.32 -31.40
CA GLN A 6 2.62 28.86 -31.53
C GLN A 6 3.63 28.30 -30.51
N ARG A 7 4.75 29.00 -30.31
CA ARG A 7 5.73 28.65 -29.26
C ARG A 7 5.14 28.71 -27.86
N GLY A 8 4.26 29.68 -27.59
CA GLY A 8 3.52 29.75 -26.33
C GLY A 8 2.67 28.51 -26.08
N ARG A 9 1.84 28.11 -27.07
CA ARG A 9 1.00 26.91 -26.95
C ARG A 9 1.83 25.64 -26.73
N LEU A 10 2.91 25.44 -27.48
CA LEU A 10 3.76 24.26 -27.36
C LEU A 10 4.33 24.12 -25.93
N ARG A 11 4.78 25.22 -25.32
CA ARG A 11 5.29 25.21 -23.94
C ARG A 11 4.24 24.82 -22.91
N GLU A 12 3.00 25.27 -23.07
CA GLU A 12 1.92 24.91 -22.13
C GLU A 12 1.55 23.43 -22.24
N PHE A 13 1.52 22.88 -23.45
CA PHE A 13 1.35 21.43 -23.64
C PHE A 13 2.52 20.63 -23.06
N GLU A 14 3.75 21.10 -23.23
CA GLU A 14 4.93 20.43 -22.70
C GLU A 14 4.93 20.38 -21.16
N LYS A 15 4.54 21.48 -20.49
CA LYS A 15 4.33 21.50 -19.04
C LYS A 15 3.25 20.50 -18.61
N LEU A 16 2.13 20.45 -19.32
CA LEU A 16 1.05 19.52 -19.00
C LEU A 16 1.51 18.06 -19.16
N HIS A 17 2.22 17.74 -20.23
CA HIS A 17 2.77 16.40 -20.45
C HIS A 17 3.80 16.02 -19.38
N GLN A 18 4.66 16.96 -18.97
CA GLN A 18 5.61 16.73 -17.88
C GLN A 18 4.89 16.43 -16.57
N PHE A 19 3.88 17.23 -16.22
CA PHE A 19 3.06 16.99 -15.03
C PHE A 19 2.38 15.61 -15.06
N LEU A 20 1.80 15.22 -16.19
CA LEU A 20 1.12 13.93 -16.30
C LEU A 20 2.08 12.75 -16.12
N ARG A 21 3.30 12.84 -16.64
CA ARG A 21 4.34 11.82 -16.42
C ARG A 21 4.73 11.71 -14.95
N GLU A 22 4.98 12.85 -14.30
CA GLU A 22 5.33 12.88 -12.88
C GLU A 22 4.20 12.31 -12.00
N GLU A 23 2.95 12.65 -12.30
CA GLU A 23 1.78 12.13 -11.57
C GLU A 23 1.58 10.62 -11.81
N GLU A 24 1.84 10.12 -13.02
CA GLU A 24 1.83 8.68 -13.34
C GLU A 24 2.92 7.93 -12.57
N GLU A 25 4.17 8.40 -12.63
CA GLU A 25 5.31 7.82 -11.92
C GLU A 25 5.08 7.78 -10.41
N ALA A 26 4.62 8.89 -9.82
CA ALA A 26 4.33 8.97 -8.39
C ALA A 26 3.25 7.98 -7.95
N ARG A 27 2.23 7.72 -8.80
CA ARG A 27 1.17 6.76 -8.50
C ARG A 27 1.64 5.32 -8.61
N ILE A 28 2.42 5.00 -9.64
CA ILE A 28 3.04 3.68 -9.79
C ILE A 28 3.95 3.38 -8.60
N ALA A 29 4.75 4.36 -8.16
CA ALA A 29 5.59 4.24 -6.99
C ALA A 29 4.76 3.97 -5.72
N ALA A 30 3.70 4.74 -5.48
CA ALA A 30 2.82 4.56 -4.32
C ALA A 30 2.10 3.20 -4.30
N GLN A 31 1.73 2.67 -5.48
CA GLN A 31 1.18 1.31 -5.59
C GLN A 31 2.26 0.26 -5.30
N SER A 32 3.46 0.43 -5.83
CA SER A 32 4.58 -0.50 -5.65
C SER A 32 5.01 -0.59 -4.18
N GLU A 33 5.04 0.54 -3.47
CA GLU A 33 5.30 0.58 -2.02
C GLU A 33 4.22 -0.17 -1.22
N GLU A 34 2.95 -0.05 -1.61
CA GLU A 34 1.86 -0.79 -0.97
C GLU A 34 2.00 -2.30 -1.16
N GLU A 35 2.34 -2.73 -2.38
CA GLU A 35 2.60 -4.14 -2.72
C GLU A 35 3.77 -4.70 -1.92
N GLU A 36 4.89 -3.97 -1.86
CA GLU A 36 6.09 -4.39 -1.12
C GLU A 36 5.81 -4.48 0.39
N ARG A 37 5.16 -3.48 0.96
CA ARG A 37 4.77 -3.49 2.37
C ARG A 37 3.87 -4.68 2.71
N LYS A 38 2.88 -4.99 1.86
CA LYS A 38 1.99 -6.14 2.04
C LYS A 38 2.75 -7.47 1.91
N SER A 39 3.64 -7.59 0.92
CA SER A 39 4.51 -8.76 0.75
C SER A 39 5.38 -9.00 1.98
N GLN A 40 6.00 -7.95 2.53
CA GLN A 40 6.84 -8.06 3.72
C GLN A 40 6.03 -8.47 4.96
N MET A 41 4.81 -7.94 5.11
CA MET A 41 3.91 -8.34 6.19
C MET A 41 3.58 -9.83 6.13
N ILE A 42 3.33 -10.38 4.94
CA ILE A 42 3.08 -11.82 4.75
C ILE A 42 4.31 -12.64 5.13
N LYS A 43 5.51 -12.25 4.66
CA LYS A 43 6.76 -12.95 4.99
C LYS A 43 6.99 -13.00 6.51
N ASN A 44 6.85 -11.88 7.19
CA ASN A 44 7.01 -11.81 8.65
C ASN A 44 6.00 -12.72 9.37
N LYS A 45 4.75 -12.79 8.88
CA LYS A 45 3.72 -13.63 9.51
C LYS A 45 3.99 -15.12 9.30
N ILE A 46 4.49 -15.51 8.13
CA ILE A 46 4.94 -16.88 7.86
C ILE A 46 6.10 -17.27 8.77
N GLU A 47 7.06 -16.38 8.97
CA GLU A 47 8.18 -16.63 9.89
C GLU A 47 7.71 -16.78 11.34
N GLU A 48 6.82 -15.91 11.81
CA GLU A 48 6.20 -16.01 13.13
C GLU A 48 5.48 -17.36 13.33
N MET A 49 4.64 -17.76 12.36
CA MET A 49 3.95 -19.05 12.40
C MET A 49 4.93 -20.23 12.40
N SER A 50 6.02 -20.13 11.64
CA SER A 50 7.05 -21.17 11.60
C SER A 50 7.74 -21.32 12.96
N ARG A 51 8.05 -20.21 13.64
CA ARG A 51 8.65 -20.22 14.98
C ARG A 51 7.70 -20.81 16.02
N LEU A 52 6.41 -20.48 15.95
CA LEU A 52 5.38 -21.07 16.81
C LEU A 52 5.26 -22.58 16.60
N MET A 53 5.27 -23.04 15.34
CA MET A 53 5.26 -24.46 15.01
C MET A 53 6.49 -25.19 15.56
N SER A 54 7.70 -24.61 15.43
CA SER A 54 8.92 -25.19 16.00
C SER A 54 8.83 -25.30 17.52
N SER A 55 8.42 -24.23 18.21
CA SER A 55 8.26 -24.22 19.67
C SER A 55 7.24 -25.26 20.15
N LEU A 56 6.13 -25.42 19.43
CA LEU A 56 5.13 -26.43 19.75
C LEU A 56 5.68 -27.85 19.53
N SER A 57 6.43 -28.05 18.45
CA SER A 57 7.07 -29.33 18.14
C SER A 57 8.09 -29.72 19.21
N ASP A 58 8.85 -28.74 19.72
CA ASP A 58 9.80 -28.94 20.83
C ASP A 58 9.09 -29.31 22.12
N THR A 59 7.93 -28.68 22.40
CA THR A 59 7.10 -28.99 23.57
C THR A 59 6.51 -30.40 23.49
N ILE A 60 6.00 -30.80 22.31
CA ILE A 60 5.48 -32.15 22.08
C ILE A 60 6.60 -33.18 22.30
N ARG A 61 7.78 -32.95 21.74
CA ARG A 61 8.94 -33.84 21.89
C ARG A 61 9.38 -33.99 23.35
N ALA A 62 9.44 -32.89 24.11
CA ALA A 62 9.74 -32.94 25.53
C ALA A 62 8.70 -33.76 26.32
N LEU A 63 7.41 -33.62 25.98
CA LEU A 63 6.34 -34.41 26.58
C LEU A 63 6.42 -35.90 26.22
N GLU A 64 6.74 -36.23 24.97
CA GLU A 64 6.92 -37.62 24.52
C GLU A 64 8.10 -38.31 25.22
N GLU A 65 9.19 -37.57 25.47
CA GLU A 65 10.36 -38.05 26.23
C GLU A 65 10.02 -38.31 27.70
N GLU A 66 9.29 -37.39 28.35
CA GLU A 66 8.83 -37.54 29.75
C GLU A 66 7.87 -38.74 29.90
N LEU A 67 6.96 -38.93 28.93
CA LEU A 67 6.05 -40.08 28.88
C LEU A 67 6.78 -41.42 28.69
N ARG A 68 7.79 -41.48 27.83
CA ARG A 68 8.60 -42.69 27.60
C ARG A 68 9.44 -43.10 28.81
N ALA A 69 9.75 -42.16 29.70
CA ALA A 69 10.53 -42.43 30.89
C ALA A 69 9.76 -43.21 31.99
N GLU A 70 8.46 -43.51 31.79
CA GLU A 70 7.61 -44.27 32.73
C GLU A 70 7.69 -43.76 34.19
N ASP A 71 7.82 -42.45 34.39
CA ASP A 71 8.07 -41.87 35.72
C ASP A 71 6.78 -41.40 36.42
N ILE A 72 6.63 -41.76 37.70
CA ILE A 72 5.47 -41.41 38.57
C ILE A 72 5.34 -39.88 38.75
N SER A 73 6.44 -39.16 38.52
CA SER A 73 6.54 -37.70 38.51
C SER A 73 5.73 -37.03 37.39
N PHE A 74 5.52 -37.71 36.25
CA PHE A 74 4.70 -37.21 35.14
C PHE A 74 3.26 -36.88 35.58
N LEU A 75 2.65 -37.75 36.41
CA LEU A 75 1.29 -37.55 36.92
C LEU A 75 1.19 -36.36 37.88
N GLN A 76 2.27 -36.02 38.60
CA GLN A 76 2.29 -34.86 39.49
C GLN A 76 2.51 -33.55 38.73
N ASN A 77 3.31 -33.56 37.65
CA ASN A 77 3.57 -32.37 36.83
C ASN A 77 2.52 -32.13 35.73
N PHE A 78 1.72 -33.14 35.36
CA PHE A 78 0.71 -33.04 34.32
C PHE A 78 -0.19 -31.80 34.45
N LYS A 79 -0.60 -31.45 35.67
CA LYS A 79 -1.47 -30.29 35.92
C LYS A 79 -0.75 -28.95 35.67
N SER A 80 0.48 -28.80 36.15
CA SER A 80 1.30 -27.60 35.91
C SER A 80 1.69 -27.45 34.45
N THR A 81 2.03 -28.56 33.78
CA THR A 81 2.43 -28.54 32.38
C THR A 81 1.24 -28.28 31.44
N MET A 82 0.04 -28.75 31.79
CA MET A 82 -1.19 -28.47 31.03
C MET A 82 -1.61 -26.99 31.11
N GLU A 83 -1.34 -26.31 32.22
CA GLU A 83 -1.55 -24.85 32.33
C GLU A 83 -0.52 -24.06 31.49
N SER A 84 0.68 -24.61 31.27
CA SER A 84 1.76 -23.99 30.48
C SER A 84 1.60 -24.15 28.96
N THR A 85 0.88 -25.16 28.48
CA THR A 85 0.69 -25.45 27.03
C THR A 85 -0.36 -24.56 26.34
N HIS A 86 -0.86 -23.51 27.01
CA HIS A 86 -1.82 -22.58 26.41
C HIS A 86 -1.19 -21.71 25.33
N CYS A 87 -1.11 -22.24 24.10
CA CYS A 87 -0.76 -21.46 22.92
C CYS A 87 -1.95 -20.62 22.44
N GLN A 88 -1.94 -19.34 22.76
CA GLN A 88 -2.90 -18.37 22.22
C GLN A 88 -2.54 -18.04 20.76
N ILE A 89 -3.14 -18.75 19.80
CA ILE A 89 -2.98 -18.43 18.38
C ILE A 89 -3.84 -17.20 18.06
N GLN A 90 -3.22 -16.03 18.00
CA GLN A 90 -3.92 -14.81 17.61
C GLN A 90 -4.16 -14.79 16.10
N ARG A 91 -5.42 -15.05 15.70
CA ARG A 91 -5.88 -15.02 14.31
C ARG A 91 -6.08 -13.56 13.87
N GLY A 92 -5.01 -12.90 13.44
CA GLY A 92 -5.10 -11.57 12.82
C GLY A 92 -5.64 -11.67 11.39
N SER A 93 -6.59 -10.81 11.01
CA SER A 93 -7.01 -10.68 9.60
C SER A 93 -5.90 -9.97 8.83
N LEU A 94 -5.35 -10.62 7.82
CA LEU A 94 -4.38 -10.01 6.93
C LEU A 94 -5.15 -9.18 5.89
N GLU A 95 -4.98 -7.86 5.90
CA GLU A 95 -5.38 -7.01 4.76
C GLU A 95 -4.42 -7.26 3.60
N LEU A 96 -4.67 -8.33 2.85
CA LEU A 96 -3.79 -8.88 1.81
C LEU A 96 -3.98 -8.23 0.44
N LEU A 97 -5.17 -7.71 0.16
CA LEU A 97 -5.54 -7.24 -1.18
C LEU A 97 -5.04 -5.82 -1.39
N ILE A 98 -4.37 -5.57 -2.52
CA ILE A 98 -4.05 -4.21 -2.99
C ILE A 98 -5.35 -3.40 -3.05
N ASP A 99 -5.33 -2.17 -2.54
CA ASP A 99 -6.48 -1.29 -2.59
C ASP A 99 -6.61 -0.68 -3.99
N VAL A 100 -7.16 -1.48 -4.90
CA VAL A 100 -7.38 -1.09 -6.30
C VAL A 100 -8.25 0.17 -6.38
N ALA A 101 -9.22 0.33 -5.48
CA ALA A 101 -10.09 1.50 -5.46
C ALA A 101 -9.33 2.77 -5.05
N LYS A 102 -8.38 2.69 -4.11
CA LYS A 102 -7.51 3.82 -3.75
C LYS A 102 -6.61 4.26 -4.91
N HIS A 103 -6.12 3.32 -5.72
CA HIS A 103 -5.19 3.61 -6.82
C HIS A 103 -5.91 4.05 -8.11
N LEU A 104 -7.00 3.35 -8.49
CA LEU A 104 -7.74 3.58 -9.73
C LEU A 104 -9.04 4.37 -9.57
N GLY A 105 -9.60 4.41 -8.36
CA GLY A 105 -10.87 5.09 -8.09
C GLY A 105 -10.77 6.58 -8.37
N ASN A 106 -11.69 7.06 -9.21
CA ASN A 106 -11.76 8.46 -9.65
C ASN A 106 -10.41 9.01 -10.17
N LEU A 107 -9.59 8.16 -10.79
CA LEU A 107 -8.25 8.51 -11.25
C LEU A 107 -8.26 9.76 -12.14
N GLN A 108 -9.06 9.73 -13.21
CA GLN A 108 -9.17 10.85 -14.15
C GLN A 108 -9.60 12.15 -13.47
N PHE A 109 -10.57 12.08 -12.56
CA PHE A 109 -11.05 13.23 -11.81
C PHE A 109 -9.97 13.81 -10.89
N ARG A 110 -9.24 12.97 -10.16
CA ARG A 110 -8.15 13.39 -9.25
C ARG A 110 -6.97 13.98 -10.01
N VAL A 111 -6.64 13.42 -11.17
CA VAL A 111 -5.60 13.98 -12.06
C VAL A 111 -6.05 15.35 -12.56
N TRP A 112 -7.27 15.46 -13.08
CA TRP A 112 -7.83 16.72 -13.54
C TRP A 112 -7.87 17.79 -12.44
N GLU A 113 -8.31 17.44 -11.22
CA GLU A 113 -8.32 18.36 -10.07
C GLU A 113 -6.92 18.91 -9.79
N LYS A 114 -5.88 18.07 -9.82
CA LYS A 114 -4.49 18.54 -9.66
C LYS A 114 -4.02 19.37 -10.85
N THR A 115 -4.42 19.04 -12.07
CA THR A 115 -4.11 19.82 -13.27
C THR A 115 -4.66 21.24 -13.18
N THR A 116 -5.83 21.46 -12.58
CA THR A 116 -6.36 22.83 -12.39
C THR A 116 -5.47 23.72 -11.53
N ARG A 117 -4.62 23.15 -10.67
CA ARG A 117 -3.68 23.91 -9.82
C ARG A 117 -2.45 24.44 -10.59
N ILE A 118 -2.11 23.82 -11.72
CA ILE A 118 -0.99 24.23 -12.57
C ILE A 118 -1.44 25.06 -13.78
N VAL A 119 -2.73 25.02 -14.12
CA VAL A 119 -3.32 25.80 -15.21
C VAL A 119 -3.80 27.14 -14.67
N ASN A 120 -3.09 28.21 -15.02
CA ASN A 120 -3.57 29.57 -14.76
C ASN A 120 -4.69 29.90 -15.74
N TYR A 121 -5.91 30.02 -15.23
CA TYR A 121 -7.02 30.59 -15.98
C TYR A 121 -6.86 32.11 -16.04
N THR A 122 -6.36 32.60 -17.16
CA THR A 122 -6.45 34.03 -17.49
C THR A 122 -7.65 34.20 -18.42
N PRO A 123 -8.81 34.71 -17.95
CA PRO A 123 -9.92 35.00 -18.82
C PRO A 123 -9.44 36.01 -19.86
N VAL A 124 -9.49 35.63 -21.14
CA VAL A 124 -9.31 36.59 -22.22
C VAL A 124 -10.55 37.48 -22.18
N THR A 125 -10.44 38.64 -21.53
CA THR A 125 -11.33 39.76 -21.81
C THR A 125 -11.02 40.17 -23.25
N LEU A 126 -11.84 39.71 -24.19
CA LEU A 126 -11.93 40.34 -25.49
C LEU A 126 -12.33 41.78 -25.21
N ASP A 127 -11.35 42.67 -25.17
CA ASP A 127 -11.65 44.10 -25.21
C ASP A 127 -12.28 44.30 -26.58
N SER A 128 -13.61 44.41 -26.56
CA SER A 128 -14.41 44.68 -27.73
C SER A 128 -14.09 46.12 -28.06
N ASN A 129 -13.04 46.34 -28.86
CA ASN A 129 -12.89 47.58 -29.61
C ASN A 129 -14.01 47.60 -30.65
N VAL A 130 -15.24 47.82 -30.16
CA VAL A 130 -16.32 48.46 -30.86
C VAL A 130 -15.80 49.85 -31.17
N SER A 131 -15.22 50.00 -32.36
CA SER A 131 -15.45 51.22 -33.10
C SER A 131 -16.10 50.79 -34.40
N ASP A 132 -17.42 50.71 -34.33
CA ASP A 132 -18.28 50.95 -35.48
C ASP A 132 -17.78 52.16 -36.27
N HIS A 133 -17.82 51.99 -37.60
CA HIS A 133 -18.12 53.00 -38.60
C HIS A 133 -18.02 54.49 -38.22
N CYS A 134 -17.06 55.18 -38.86
CA CYS A 134 -17.32 56.21 -39.86
C CYS A 134 -16.14 56.30 -40.82
#